data_AF-A0A0F9YXD6-F1
#
_entry.id   AF-A0A0F9YXD6-F1
#
_cell.length_a   1.000
_cell.length_b   1.000
_cell.length_c   1.000
_cell.angle_alpha   90.00
_cell.angle_beta   90.00
_cell.angle_gamma   90.00
#
_symmetry.space_group_name_H-M   'P 1'
#
loop_
_entity.id
_entity.type
_entity.pdbx_description
1 polymer ?
#
loop_
_entity_poly.entity_id
_entity_poly.type
_entity_poly.pdbx_seq_one_letter_code
_entity_poly.pdbx_strand_id
1 'polypeptide(L)'
;MWWTIFFWGWWIAWTPFVGLFLARISRGRTIREFVAGALFIPLAFMMVWMSVFGNSGIELVANQGVTELGEQALNTPQTTLYTLLEYYPYVGITAAVVTVLGIVFFITSADSGALVLANFTSILSDVNHDAPVKLRIFWSALIGLITIALLMAGGLAALQSAVVITALPFSLVIFAVMVGMYKALKLEGRKADARRMIAGSAPGGDWKERLDRALDTSNRAGAAATIEHAIRPAMTQFAQELESRGQTANVTEEHVEGESLPNLMLQVDFGEATSFVYQVCPHRMRTPSFIPADDDFYVRLDVYMAEGGQDKDLNGYTRGQVIGDLVAEYERHLHFLTLAGEQMGHVQAMPGTIGEPPEDSQM
;
A
#
# COMPACT_ATOMS: atom_id res chain seq x y z
N MET A 1 5.84 9.79 -33.02
CA MET A 1 4.85 8.91 -32.34
C MET A 1 5.28 7.44 -32.30
N TRP A 2 5.87 6.89 -33.38
CA TRP A 2 6.34 5.49 -33.43
C TRP A 2 7.27 5.11 -32.27
N TRP A 3 8.29 5.93 -31.97
CA TRP A 3 9.22 5.68 -30.86
C TRP A 3 8.54 5.49 -29.51
N THR A 4 7.53 6.31 -29.19
CA THR A 4 6.80 6.22 -27.93
C THR A 4 6.06 4.89 -27.81
N ILE A 5 5.35 4.47 -28.86
CA ILE A 5 4.62 3.19 -28.89
C ILE A 5 5.58 2.01 -28.79
N PHE A 6 6.70 2.08 -29.52
CA PHE A 6 7.75 1.07 -29.45
C PHE A 6 8.29 0.92 -28.02
N PHE A 7 8.69 2.02 -27.37
CA PHE A 7 9.23 1.94 -26.01
C PHE A 7 8.18 1.45 -25.00
N TRP A 8 6.91 1.87 -25.10
CA TRP A 8 5.85 1.30 -24.26
C TRP A 8 5.71 -0.21 -24.47
N GLY A 9 5.68 -0.66 -25.73
CA GLY A 9 5.62 -2.08 -26.05
C GLY A 9 6.83 -2.86 -25.51
N TRP A 10 8.03 -2.31 -25.70
CA TRP A 10 9.28 -2.86 -25.17
C TRP A 10 9.24 -3.00 -23.65
N TRP A 11 8.86 -1.94 -22.93
CA TRP A 11 8.78 -1.98 -21.47
C TRP A 11 7.78 -3.00 -20.98
N ILE A 12 6.59 -3.06 -21.60
CA ILE A 12 5.55 -4.07 -21.31
C ILE A 12 6.10 -5.48 -21.49
N ALA A 13 6.77 -5.79 -22.60
CA ALA A 13 7.34 -7.09 -22.88
C ALA A 13 8.41 -7.50 -21.84
N TRP A 14 9.13 -6.53 -21.27
CA TRP A 14 10.17 -6.77 -20.26
C TRP A 14 9.65 -6.82 -18.81
N THR A 15 8.40 -6.39 -18.55
CA THR A 15 7.86 -6.35 -17.18
C THR A 15 7.93 -7.68 -16.41
N PRO A 16 7.69 -8.88 -16.99
CA PRO A 16 7.73 -10.12 -16.21
C PRO A 16 9.15 -10.45 -15.74
N PHE A 17 10.12 -10.18 -16.62
CA PHE A 17 11.53 -10.39 -16.36
C PHE A 17 12.04 -9.46 -15.25
N VAL A 18 11.83 -8.15 -15.43
CA VAL A 18 12.27 -7.13 -14.47
C VAL A 18 11.51 -7.26 -13.14
N GLY A 19 10.21 -7.56 -13.20
CA GLY A 19 9.36 -7.73 -12.02
C GLY A 19 9.82 -8.88 -11.12
N LEU A 20 10.16 -10.04 -11.70
CA LEU A 20 10.66 -11.18 -10.91
C LEU A 20 12.02 -10.87 -10.28
N PHE A 21 12.93 -10.24 -11.04
CA PHE A 21 14.24 -9.83 -10.53
C PHE A 21 14.10 -8.85 -9.35
N LEU A 22 13.32 -7.78 -9.55
CA LEU A 22 13.05 -6.77 -8.54
C LEU A 22 12.39 -7.37 -7.30
N ALA A 23 11.45 -8.29 -7.45
CA ALA A 23 10.82 -8.99 -6.33
C ALA A 23 11.84 -9.81 -5.51
N ARG A 24 12.73 -10.56 -6.17
CA ARG A 24 13.74 -11.40 -5.51
C ARG A 24 14.73 -10.58 -4.68
N ILE A 25 15.24 -9.47 -5.23
CA ILE A 25 16.24 -8.63 -4.52
C ILE A 25 15.63 -7.68 -3.48
N SER A 26 14.30 -7.58 -3.42
CA SER A 26 13.59 -6.64 -2.54
C SER A 26 12.95 -7.31 -1.32
N ARG A 27 13.30 -8.56 -1.03
CA ARG A 27 12.81 -9.28 0.15
C ARG A 27 13.15 -8.51 1.43
N GLY A 28 12.14 -8.24 2.26
CA GLY A 28 12.29 -7.53 3.54
C GLY A 28 12.23 -6.00 3.46
N ARG A 29 12.05 -5.42 2.26
CA ARG A 29 11.85 -3.96 2.10
C ARG A 29 10.38 -3.59 2.24
N THR A 30 10.11 -2.37 2.68
CA THR A 30 8.75 -1.80 2.63
C THR A 30 8.35 -1.51 1.17
N ILE A 31 7.05 -1.50 0.90
CA ILE A 31 6.53 -1.15 -0.44
C ILE A 31 7.00 0.26 -0.85
N ARG A 32 7.09 1.20 0.12
CA ARG A 32 7.54 2.57 -0.14
C ARG A 32 9.00 2.62 -0.59
N GLU A 33 9.90 1.94 0.13
CA GLU A 33 11.32 1.85 -0.24
C GLU A 33 11.52 1.15 -1.58
N PHE A 34 10.73 0.08 -1.83
CA PHE A 34 10.74 -0.64 -3.10
C PHE A 34 10.39 0.29 -4.27
N VAL A 35 9.26 0.99 -4.19
CA VAL A 35 8.79 1.89 -5.25
C VAL A 35 9.76 3.05 -5.45
N ALA A 36 10.24 3.68 -4.38
CA ALA A 36 11.20 4.77 -4.47
C ALA A 36 12.51 4.30 -5.14
N GLY A 37 13.08 3.18 -4.68
CA GLY A 37 14.30 2.63 -5.26
C GLY A 37 14.14 2.23 -6.73
N ALA A 38 13.03 1.56 -7.06
CA ALA A 38 12.74 1.11 -8.42
C ALA A 38 12.52 2.25 -9.42
N LEU A 39 12.06 3.42 -8.95
CA LEU A 39 11.86 4.60 -9.81
C LEU A 39 13.10 5.49 -9.88
N PHE A 40 13.66 5.89 -8.74
CA PHE A 40 14.70 6.92 -8.70
C PHE A 40 16.08 6.42 -9.12
N ILE A 41 16.45 5.17 -8.79
CA ILE A 41 17.78 4.66 -9.13
C ILE A 41 17.96 4.55 -10.66
N PRO A 42 17.04 3.91 -11.42
CA PRO A 42 17.16 3.86 -12.87
C PRO A 42 17.01 5.22 -13.53
N LEU A 43 16.14 6.10 -12.99
CA LEU A 43 15.98 7.45 -13.49
C LEU A 43 17.30 8.24 -13.40
N ALA A 44 17.95 8.23 -12.24
CA ALA A 44 19.23 8.92 -12.04
C ALA A 44 20.30 8.39 -13.00
N PHE A 45 20.38 7.07 -13.17
CA PHE A 45 21.27 6.46 -14.15
C PHE A 45 20.99 6.93 -15.58
N MET A 46 19.71 6.92 -16.00
CA MET A 46 19.31 7.38 -17.33
C MET A 46 19.57 8.87 -17.54
N MET A 47 19.39 9.69 -16.51
CA MET A 47 19.74 11.12 -16.57
C MET A 47 21.24 11.29 -16.82
N VAL A 48 22.10 10.62 -16.04
CA VAL A 48 23.55 10.67 -16.26
C VAL A 48 23.92 10.18 -17.66
N TRP A 49 23.35 9.05 -18.08
CA TRP A 49 23.62 8.47 -19.41
C TRP A 49 23.24 9.44 -20.54
N MET A 50 22.04 10.00 -20.50
CA MET A 50 21.56 10.95 -21.51
C MET A 50 22.32 12.27 -21.46
N SER A 51 22.68 12.76 -20.27
CA SER A 51 23.49 13.97 -20.11
C SER A 51 24.91 13.79 -20.63
N VAL A 52 25.50 12.60 -20.52
CA VAL A 52 26.85 12.35 -21.05
C VAL A 52 26.77 12.10 -22.56
N PHE A 53 26.12 11.02 -22.99
CA PHE A 53 26.15 10.60 -24.39
C PHE A 53 25.22 11.43 -25.30
N GLY A 54 24.05 11.81 -24.79
CA GLY A 54 23.09 12.64 -25.55
C GLY A 54 23.65 14.03 -25.81
N ASN A 55 24.15 14.72 -24.77
CA ASN A 55 24.76 16.04 -24.96
C ASN A 55 26.04 15.96 -25.80
N SER A 56 26.86 14.92 -25.62
CA SER A 56 28.06 14.71 -26.47
C SER A 56 27.70 14.58 -27.94
N GLY A 57 26.65 13.82 -28.27
CA GLY A 57 26.15 13.68 -29.64
C GLY A 57 25.59 15.00 -30.18
N ILE A 58 24.82 15.73 -29.37
CA ILE A 58 24.27 17.05 -29.75
C ILE A 58 25.39 18.05 -29.99
N GLU A 59 26.40 18.10 -29.12
CA GLU A 59 27.56 19.00 -29.26
C GLU A 59 28.29 18.76 -30.59
N LEU A 60 28.58 17.49 -30.91
CA LEU A 60 29.26 17.13 -32.15
C LEU A 60 28.44 17.49 -33.41
N VAL A 61 27.15 17.20 -33.40
CA VAL A 61 26.28 17.45 -34.56
C VAL A 61 25.94 18.94 -34.71
N ALA A 62 25.45 19.57 -33.64
CA ALA A 62 24.89 20.92 -33.68
C ALA A 62 25.95 22.02 -33.59
N ASN A 63 27.01 21.82 -32.80
CA ASN A 63 28.02 22.87 -32.54
C ASN A 63 29.31 22.65 -33.33
N GLN A 64 29.73 21.39 -33.54
CA GLN A 64 30.96 21.06 -34.27
C GLN A 64 30.71 20.67 -35.75
N GLY A 65 29.44 20.59 -36.18
CA GLY A 65 29.08 20.39 -37.58
C GLY A 65 29.28 18.97 -38.10
N VAL A 66 29.36 17.97 -37.22
CA VAL A 66 29.52 16.55 -37.59
C VAL A 66 28.18 15.96 -38.03
N THR A 67 27.71 16.33 -39.21
CA THR A 67 26.39 15.92 -39.73
C THR A 67 26.29 14.42 -39.98
N GLU A 68 27.39 13.77 -40.34
CA GLU A 68 27.44 12.31 -40.57
C GLU A 68 27.00 11.51 -39.34
N LEU A 69 27.41 11.96 -38.14
CA LEU A 69 27.00 11.31 -36.88
C LEU A 69 25.48 11.37 -36.70
N GLY A 70 24.86 12.51 -37.03
CA GLY A 70 23.42 12.70 -36.97
C GLY A 70 22.66 11.84 -38.00
N GLU A 71 23.17 11.75 -39.22
CA GLU A 71 22.59 10.90 -40.27
C GLU A 71 22.70 9.41 -39.90
N GLN A 72 23.84 8.97 -39.36
CA GLN A 72 24.00 7.62 -38.88
C GLN A 72 23.09 7.31 -37.70
N ALA A 73 22.90 8.25 -36.75
CA ALA A 73 21.98 8.06 -35.62
C ALA A 73 20.54 7.73 -36.06
N LEU A 74 20.11 8.24 -37.22
CA LEU A 74 18.78 8.00 -37.78
C LEU A 74 18.73 6.72 -38.63
N ASN A 75 19.74 6.47 -39.46
CA ASN A 75 19.70 5.43 -40.47
C ASN A 75 20.38 4.11 -40.05
N THR A 76 21.43 4.21 -39.23
CA THR A 76 22.28 3.08 -38.78
C THR A 76 22.60 3.20 -37.29
N PRO A 77 21.58 3.22 -36.40
CA PRO A 77 21.78 3.45 -34.98
C PRO A 77 22.70 2.44 -34.29
N GLN A 78 22.93 1.27 -34.91
CA GLN A 78 23.80 0.23 -34.37
C GLN A 78 25.29 0.61 -34.40
N THR A 79 25.71 1.46 -35.34
CA THR A 79 27.12 1.88 -35.49
C THR A 79 27.41 3.24 -34.88
N THR A 80 26.38 4.07 -34.65
CA THR A 80 26.50 5.46 -34.18
C THR A 80 27.36 5.65 -32.94
N LEU A 81 27.29 4.71 -31.98
CA LEU A 81 28.11 4.79 -30.76
C LEU A 81 29.60 4.67 -31.07
N TYR A 82 29.99 3.83 -32.03
CA TYR A 82 31.39 3.67 -32.41
C TYR A 82 31.90 4.92 -33.15
N THR A 83 31.10 5.45 -34.06
CA THR A 83 31.37 6.72 -34.74
C THR A 83 31.50 7.88 -33.76
N LEU A 84 30.66 7.93 -32.72
CA LEU A 84 30.78 8.92 -31.65
C LEU A 84 32.14 8.81 -30.94
N LEU A 85 32.61 7.60 -30.66
CA LEU A 85 33.88 7.36 -29.96
C LEU A 85 35.12 7.75 -30.80
N GLU A 86 35.01 7.79 -32.13
CA GLU A 86 36.10 8.23 -33.01
C GLU A 86 36.48 9.71 -32.78
N TYR A 87 35.55 10.53 -32.26
CA TYR A 87 35.80 11.92 -31.90
C TYR A 87 36.44 12.11 -30.52
N TYR A 88 36.66 11.02 -29.77
CA TYR A 88 37.29 11.04 -28.45
C TYR A 88 38.63 10.30 -28.45
N PRO A 89 39.58 10.69 -27.59
CA PRO A 89 40.87 10.02 -27.53
C PRO A 89 40.71 8.55 -27.09
N TYR A 90 41.69 7.72 -27.46
CA TYR A 90 41.75 6.29 -27.11
C TYR A 90 40.62 5.42 -27.69
N VAL A 91 40.10 5.76 -28.87
CA VAL A 91 39.02 5.00 -29.56
C VAL A 91 39.24 3.49 -29.57
N GLY A 92 40.46 3.00 -29.80
CA GLY A 92 40.74 1.56 -29.80
C GLY A 92 40.44 0.88 -28.45
N ILE A 93 40.70 1.56 -27.34
CA ILE A 93 40.42 1.07 -25.99
C ILE A 93 38.92 1.22 -25.68
N THR A 94 38.34 2.40 -25.93
CA THR A 94 36.95 2.68 -25.59
C THR A 94 35.98 1.86 -26.42
N ALA A 95 36.23 1.68 -27.73
CA ALA A 95 35.45 0.82 -28.60
C ALA A 95 35.55 -0.65 -28.16
N ALA A 96 36.74 -1.14 -27.82
CA ALA A 96 36.91 -2.50 -27.30
C ALA A 96 36.12 -2.72 -25.99
N VAL A 97 36.16 -1.74 -25.07
CA VAL A 97 35.37 -1.78 -23.83
C VAL A 97 33.88 -1.81 -24.13
N VAL A 98 33.39 -0.96 -25.03
CA VAL A 98 31.97 -0.93 -25.43
C VAL A 98 31.55 -2.26 -26.07
N THR A 99 32.36 -2.84 -26.94
CA THR A 99 32.07 -4.15 -27.53
C THR A 99 32.00 -5.25 -26.46
N VAL A 100 32.97 -5.31 -25.54
CA VAL A 100 32.98 -6.28 -24.45
C VAL A 100 31.76 -6.10 -23.54
N LEU A 101 31.43 -4.86 -23.16
CA LEU A 101 30.23 -4.57 -22.37
C LEU A 101 28.96 -4.98 -23.10
N GLY A 102 28.86 -4.74 -24.41
CA GLY A 102 27.74 -5.19 -25.23
C GLY A 102 27.57 -6.70 -25.20
N ILE A 103 28.66 -7.45 -25.32
CA ILE A 103 28.65 -8.93 -25.23
C ILE A 103 28.22 -9.38 -23.83
N VAL A 104 28.77 -8.78 -22.77
CA VAL A 104 28.42 -9.13 -21.39
C VAL A 104 26.95 -8.84 -21.10
N PHE A 105 26.43 -7.68 -21.52
CA PHE A 105 25.02 -7.33 -21.35
C PHE A 105 24.11 -8.27 -22.15
N PHE A 106 24.50 -8.62 -23.38
CA PHE A 106 23.74 -9.56 -24.19
C PHE A 106 23.68 -10.94 -23.54
N ILE A 107 24.82 -11.52 -23.15
CA ILE A 107 24.89 -12.85 -22.53
C ILE A 107 24.11 -12.87 -21.21
N THR A 108 24.35 -11.89 -20.34
CA THR A 108 23.70 -11.83 -19.02
C THR A 108 22.19 -11.66 -19.14
N SER A 109 21.72 -10.82 -20.08
CA SER A 109 20.29 -10.60 -20.31
C SER A 109 19.62 -11.84 -20.93
N ALA A 110 20.26 -12.47 -21.91
CA ALA A 110 19.74 -13.68 -22.55
C ALA A 110 19.66 -14.85 -21.55
N ASP A 111 20.69 -15.02 -20.72
CA ASP A 111 20.77 -16.05 -19.70
C ASP A 111 19.69 -15.88 -18.62
N SER A 112 19.45 -14.64 -18.20
CA SER A 112 18.42 -14.30 -17.23
C SER A 112 17.01 -14.42 -17.83
N GLY A 113 16.83 -14.01 -19.10
CA GLY A 113 15.55 -14.16 -19.81
C GLY A 113 15.15 -15.63 -19.97
N ALA A 114 16.09 -16.48 -20.38
CA ALA A 114 15.86 -17.92 -20.50
C ALA A 114 15.51 -18.57 -19.15
N LEU A 115 16.10 -18.10 -18.06
CA LEU A 115 15.75 -18.54 -16.70
C LEU A 115 14.29 -18.20 -16.35
N VAL A 116 13.84 -16.99 -16.67
CA VAL A 116 12.44 -16.58 -16.40
C VAL A 116 11.45 -17.39 -17.22
N LEU A 117 11.74 -17.64 -18.51
CA LEU A 117 10.88 -18.49 -19.34
C LEU A 117 10.84 -19.93 -18.82
N ALA A 118 11.98 -20.47 -18.38
CA ALA A 118 12.04 -21.79 -17.76
C ALA A 118 11.21 -21.84 -16.46
N ASN A 119 11.25 -20.80 -15.64
CA ASN A 119 10.45 -20.71 -14.43
C ASN A 119 8.94 -20.64 -14.73
N PHE A 120 8.52 -19.94 -15.78
CA PHE A 120 7.10 -19.87 -16.17
C PHE A 120 6.56 -21.12 -16.86
N THR A 121 7.44 -22.00 -17.33
CA THR A 121 7.08 -23.23 -18.06
C THR A 121 7.37 -24.51 -17.28
N SER A 122 7.65 -24.37 -15.98
CA SER A 122 7.83 -25.51 -15.08
C SER A 122 7.04 -25.33 -13.78
N ILE A 123 6.70 -26.45 -13.15
CA ILE A 123 6.17 -26.45 -11.78
C ILE A 123 7.37 -26.41 -10.85
N LEU A 124 7.59 -25.26 -10.22
CA LEU A 124 8.65 -25.10 -9.23
C LEU A 124 8.26 -25.86 -7.96
N SER A 125 9.20 -26.62 -7.41
CA SER A 125 9.05 -27.27 -6.10
C SER A 125 9.02 -26.26 -4.96
N ASP A 126 9.69 -25.11 -5.13
CA ASP A 126 9.77 -24.00 -4.18
C ASP A 126 10.00 -22.70 -4.96
N VAL A 127 9.38 -21.62 -4.50
CA VAL A 127 9.49 -20.26 -5.08
C VAL A 127 10.94 -19.76 -5.13
N ASN A 128 11.82 -20.30 -4.27
CA ASN A 128 13.24 -19.95 -4.24
C ASN A 128 14.12 -20.84 -5.13
N HIS A 129 13.58 -21.90 -5.72
CA HIS A 129 14.33 -22.80 -6.58
C HIS A 129 14.18 -22.39 -8.06
N ASP A 130 15.28 -22.50 -8.79
CA ASP A 130 15.29 -22.22 -10.22
C ASP A 130 14.90 -23.45 -11.05
N ALA A 131 14.31 -23.20 -12.21
CA ALA A 131 13.93 -24.24 -13.15
C ALA A 131 15.13 -25.11 -13.60
N PRO A 132 14.86 -26.37 -14.02
CA PRO A 132 15.92 -27.27 -14.46
C PRO A 132 16.79 -26.69 -15.58
N VAL A 133 18.11 -26.89 -15.47
CA VAL A 133 19.11 -26.38 -16.44
C VAL A 133 18.78 -26.80 -17.88
N LYS A 134 18.22 -27.99 -18.09
CA LYS A 134 17.81 -28.49 -19.41
C LYS A 134 16.76 -27.58 -20.07
N LEU A 135 15.80 -27.11 -19.29
CA LEU A 135 14.73 -26.22 -19.77
C LEU A 135 15.28 -24.82 -20.07
N ARG A 136 16.23 -24.35 -19.25
CA ARG A 136 16.95 -23.10 -19.51
C ARG A 136 17.72 -23.16 -20.84
N ILE A 137 18.49 -24.23 -21.08
CA ILE A 137 19.22 -24.43 -22.34
C ILE A 137 18.26 -24.44 -23.54
N PHE A 138 17.10 -25.12 -23.40
CA PHE A 138 16.06 -25.12 -24.45
C PHE A 138 15.59 -23.70 -24.78
N TRP A 139 15.23 -22.91 -23.77
CA TRP A 139 14.77 -21.53 -23.98
C TRP A 139 15.87 -20.62 -24.51
N SER A 140 17.12 -20.76 -24.06
CA SER A 140 18.27 -20.02 -24.61
C SER A 140 18.45 -20.31 -26.10
N ALA A 141 18.38 -21.58 -26.51
CA ALA A 141 18.50 -21.97 -27.91
C ALA A 141 17.34 -21.43 -28.76
N LEU A 142 16.11 -21.48 -28.24
CA LEU A 142 14.93 -20.98 -28.93
C LEU A 142 14.95 -19.45 -29.10
N ILE A 143 15.36 -18.71 -28.06
CA ILE A 143 15.54 -17.25 -28.14
C ILE A 143 16.60 -16.89 -29.20
N GLY A 144 17.72 -17.62 -29.22
CA GLY A 144 18.77 -17.44 -30.23
C GLY A 144 18.26 -17.71 -31.65
N LEU A 145 17.50 -18.79 -31.85
CA LEU A 145 16.89 -19.13 -33.14
C LEU A 145 15.92 -18.04 -33.62
N ILE A 146 15.05 -17.56 -32.72
CA ILE A 146 14.09 -16.47 -33.03
C ILE A 146 14.84 -15.18 -33.36
N THR A 147 15.93 -14.88 -32.63
CA THR A 147 16.76 -13.69 -32.88
C THR A 147 17.38 -13.76 -34.27
N ILE A 148 17.98 -14.89 -34.66
CA ILE A 148 18.53 -15.07 -36.01
C ILE A 148 17.43 -14.92 -37.06
N ALA A 149 16.27 -15.55 -36.87
CA ALA A 149 15.15 -15.47 -37.81
C ALA A 149 14.65 -14.03 -38.00
N LEU A 150 14.50 -13.26 -36.90
CA LEU A 150 14.07 -11.86 -36.97
C LEU A 150 15.12 -10.96 -37.63
N LEU A 151 16.41 -11.19 -37.34
CA LEU A 151 17.49 -10.46 -37.97
C LEU A 151 17.50 -10.71 -39.49
N MET A 152 17.25 -11.94 -39.95
CA MET A 152 17.14 -12.28 -41.35
C MET A 152 15.86 -11.74 -42.03
N ALA A 153 14.74 -11.67 -41.32
CA ALA A 153 13.45 -11.25 -41.87
C ALA A 153 13.38 -9.74 -42.15
N GLY A 154 14.03 -8.91 -41.32
CA GLY A 154 14.00 -7.46 -41.49
C GLY A 154 14.78 -6.68 -40.44
N GLY A 155 15.74 -7.31 -39.77
CA GLY A 155 16.62 -6.66 -38.82
C GLY A 155 15.89 -5.97 -37.66
N LEU A 156 16.36 -4.77 -37.32
CA LEU A 156 15.82 -3.97 -36.22
C LEU A 156 14.33 -3.62 -36.42
N ALA A 157 13.91 -3.30 -37.65
CA ALA A 157 12.53 -2.91 -37.93
C ALA A 157 11.54 -4.07 -37.69
N ALA A 158 11.90 -5.28 -38.12
CA ALA A 158 11.12 -6.49 -37.84
C ALA A 158 11.03 -6.76 -36.33
N LEU A 159 12.15 -6.60 -35.60
CA LEU A 159 12.19 -6.79 -34.15
C LEU A 159 11.32 -5.76 -33.41
N GLN A 160 11.38 -4.48 -33.78
CA GLN A 160 10.53 -3.43 -33.20
C GLN A 160 9.04 -3.74 -33.39
N SER A 161 8.66 -4.16 -34.60
CA SER A 161 7.27 -4.47 -34.94
C SER A 161 6.76 -5.69 -34.16
N ALA A 162 7.57 -6.76 -34.08
CA ALA A 162 7.23 -7.96 -33.32
C ALA A 162 7.02 -7.68 -31.83
N VAL A 163 7.87 -6.83 -31.23
CA VAL A 163 7.74 -6.40 -29.82
C VAL A 163 6.42 -5.65 -29.60
N VAL A 164 6.07 -4.70 -30.47
CA VAL A 164 4.82 -3.93 -30.32
C VAL A 164 3.58 -4.82 -30.44
N ILE A 165 3.57 -5.73 -31.43
CA ILE A 165 2.44 -6.66 -31.66
C ILE A 165 2.24 -7.59 -30.47
N THR A 166 3.33 -8.11 -29.89
CA THR A 166 3.27 -9.03 -28.76
C THR A 166 2.97 -8.33 -27.43
N ALA A 167 3.38 -7.07 -27.27
CA ALA A 167 3.12 -6.29 -26.07
C ALA A 167 1.64 -5.91 -25.90
N LEU A 168 0.91 -5.69 -27.00
CA LEU A 168 -0.49 -5.31 -26.96
C LEU A 168 -1.38 -6.31 -26.19
N PRO A 169 -1.42 -7.62 -26.51
CA PRO A 169 -2.18 -8.58 -25.72
C PRO A 169 -1.64 -8.72 -24.30
N PHE A 170 -0.32 -8.60 -24.11
CA PHE A 170 0.29 -8.67 -22.78
C PHE A 170 -0.09 -7.50 -21.88
N SER A 171 -0.40 -6.33 -22.44
CA SER A 171 -0.88 -5.17 -21.67
C SER A 171 -2.17 -5.47 -20.89
N LEU A 172 -3.07 -6.28 -21.44
CA LEU A 172 -4.29 -6.73 -20.75
C LEU A 172 -3.97 -7.56 -19.51
N VAL A 173 -2.92 -8.39 -19.58
CA VAL A 173 -2.42 -9.16 -18.44
C VAL A 173 -1.90 -8.23 -17.35
N ILE A 174 -1.18 -7.17 -17.71
CA ILE A 174 -0.70 -6.17 -16.73
C ILE A 174 -1.88 -5.50 -16.02
N PHE A 175 -2.95 -5.13 -16.73
CA PHE A 175 -4.17 -4.60 -16.09
C PHE A 175 -4.79 -5.60 -15.10
N ALA A 176 -4.87 -6.88 -15.47
CA ALA A 176 -5.35 -7.92 -14.56
C ALA A 176 -4.46 -8.06 -13.31
N VAL A 177 -3.13 -8.00 -13.48
CA VAL A 177 -2.16 -8.02 -12.36
C VAL A 177 -2.32 -6.79 -11.46
N MET A 178 -2.55 -5.60 -12.01
CA MET A 178 -2.79 -4.38 -11.21
C MET A 178 -4.06 -4.51 -10.36
N VAL A 179 -5.15 -5.03 -10.92
CA VAL A 179 -6.40 -5.29 -10.18
C VAL A 179 -6.18 -6.35 -9.10
N GLY A 180 -5.45 -7.42 -9.41
CA GLY A 180 -5.09 -8.46 -8.44
C GLY A 180 -4.27 -7.91 -7.27
N MET A 181 -3.24 -7.11 -7.56
CA MET A 181 -2.39 -6.45 -6.56
C MET A 181 -3.20 -5.53 -5.66
N TYR A 182 -4.08 -4.71 -6.23
CA TYR A 182 -4.96 -3.82 -5.45
C TYR A 182 -5.86 -4.61 -4.48
N LYS A 183 -6.48 -5.70 -4.95
CA LYS A 183 -7.30 -6.58 -4.10
C LYS A 183 -6.48 -7.23 -2.99
N ALA A 184 -5.28 -7.70 -3.30
CA ALA A 184 -4.37 -8.32 -2.33
C ALA A 184 -3.95 -7.33 -1.23
N LEU A 185 -3.52 -6.12 -1.61
CA LEU A 185 -3.13 -5.08 -0.67
C LEU A 185 -4.30 -4.62 0.21
N LYS A 186 -5.50 -4.50 -0.36
CA LYS A 186 -6.71 -4.17 0.42
C LYS A 186 -7.04 -5.24 1.45
N LEU A 187 -6.88 -6.51 1.10
CA LEU A 187 -7.07 -7.63 2.02
C LEU A 187 -6.02 -7.63 3.13
N GLU A 188 -4.75 -7.38 2.80
CA GLU A 188 -3.69 -7.27 3.79
C GLU A 188 -3.87 -6.07 4.73
N GLY A 189 -4.32 -4.92 4.21
CA GLY A 189 -4.69 -3.75 5.00
C GLY A 189 -5.74 -4.11 6.05
N ARG A 190 -6.85 -4.73 5.64
CA ARG A 190 -7.88 -5.22 6.56
C ARG A 190 -7.36 -6.19 7.62
N LYS A 191 -6.43 -7.09 7.24
CA LYS A 191 -5.77 -8.00 8.21
C LYS A 191 -4.82 -7.26 9.16
N ALA A 192 -4.19 -6.18 8.72
CA ALA A 192 -3.34 -5.35 9.57
C ALA A 192 -4.18 -4.52 10.55
N ASP A 193 -5.30 -3.96 10.08
CA ASP A 193 -6.24 -3.20 10.90
C ASP A 193 -6.85 -4.10 11.98
N ALA A 194 -7.33 -5.30 11.62
CA ALA A 194 -7.83 -6.27 12.59
C ALA A 194 -6.79 -6.66 13.65
N ARG A 195 -5.51 -6.77 13.29
CA ARG A 195 -4.41 -7.04 14.25
C ARG A 195 -4.19 -5.87 15.21
N ARG A 196 -4.29 -4.63 14.73
CA ARG A 196 -4.16 -3.43 15.57
C ARG A 196 -5.32 -3.30 16.55
N MET A 197 -6.54 -3.57 16.11
CA MET A 197 -7.74 -3.56 16.95
C MET A 197 -7.61 -4.53 18.14
N ILE A 198 -7.16 -5.76 17.90
CA ILE A 198 -6.99 -6.76 18.98
C ILE A 198 -5.85 -6.37 19.92
N ALA A 199 -4.76 -5.78 19.41
CA ALA A 199 -3.64 -5.34 20.24
C ALA A 199 -4.01 -4.17 21.18
N GLY A 200 -5.02 -3.37 20.85
CA GLY A 200 -5.56 -2.29 21.68
C GLY A 200 -6.64 -2.71 22.69
N SER A 201 -7.04 -3.99 22.73
CA SER A 201 -7.96 -4.49 23.77
C SER A 201 -7.16 -4.73 25.06
N ALA A 202 -7.61 -4.11 26.16
CA ALA A 202 -6.92 -4.13 27.46
C ALA A 202 -6.50 -5.56 27.87
N PRO A 203 -5.23 -5.78 28.25
CA PRO A 203 -4.75 -7.09 28.71
C PRO A 203 -5.25 -7.34 30.13
N GLY A 204 -6.51 -7.76 30.27
CA GLY A 204 -7.09 -8.14 31.55
C GLY A 204 -8.22 -9.14 31.38
N GLY A 205 -8.18 -10.23 32.16
CA GLY A 205 -9.20 -11.29 32.17
C GLY A 205 -8.66 -12.68 31.86
N ASP A 206 -9.44 -13.72 32.19
CA ASP A 206 -9.14 -15.10 31.82
C ASP A 206 -9.25 -15.25 30.29
N TRP A 207 -8.41 -16.09 29.67
CA TRP A 207 -8.45 -16.30 28.21
C TRP A 207 -9.79 -16.89 27.76
N LYS A 208 -10.49 -17.59 28.66
CA LYS A 208 -11.85 -18.09 28.44
C LYS A 208 -12.86 -16.95 28.27
N GLU A 209 -12.84 -15.96 29.16
CA GLU A 209 -13.71 -14.77 29.05
C GLU A 209 -13.43 -14.00 27.75
N ARG A 210 -12.14 -13.93 27.34
CA ARG A 210 -11.76 -13.30 26.06
C ARG A 210 -12.24 -14.10 24.85
N LEU A 211 -12.21 -15.42 24.92
CA LEU A 211 -12.70 -16.30 23.86
C LEU A 211 -14.22 -16.27 23.78
N ASP A 212 -14.91 -16.33 24.92
CA ASP A 212 -16.35 -16.20 25.01
C ASP A 212 -16.78 -14.87 24.39
N ARG A 213 -16.12 -13.75 24.69
CA ARG A 213 -16.38 -12.46 24.03
C ARG A 213 -16.11 -12.47 22.53
N ALA A 214 -15.05 -13.13 22.06
CA ALA A 214 -14.75 -13.23 20.63
C ALA A 214 -15.78 -14.07 19.86
N LEU A 215 -16.47 -14.97 20.56
CA LEU A 215 -17.52 -15.85 20.04
C LEU A 215 -18.93 -15.34 20.37
N ASP A 216 -19.06 -14.40 21.29
CA ASP A 216 -20.32 -13.82 21.72
C ASP A 216 -20.81 -12.86 20.64
N THR A 217 -21.63 -13.39 19.73
CA THR A 217 -22.58 -12.57 18.99
C THR A 217 -23.66 -12.13 19.95
N SER A 218 -23.32 -11.15 20.79
CA SER A 218 -24.25 -10.61 21.76
C SER A 218 -25.49 -10.15 21.00
N ASN A 219 -26.58 -10.90 21.23
CA ASN A 219 -27.89 -10.53 20.76
C ASN A 219 -28.29 -9.21 21.46
N ARG A 220 -29.37 -8.56 21.02
CA ARG A 220 -29.92 -7.33 21.61
C ARG A 220 -29.93 -7.36 23.16
N ALA A 221 -30.25 -8.51 23.76
CA ALA A 221 -30.27 -8.69 25.21
C ALA A 221 -28.87 -8.65 25.86
N GLY A 222 -27.85 -9.19 25.21
CA GLY A 222 -26.46 -9.16 25.70
C GLY A 222 -25.85 -7.75 25.62
N ALA A 223 -26.12 -7.04 24.53
CA ALA A 223 -25.72 -5.64 24.40
C ALA A 223 -26.42 -4.74 25.45
N ALA A 224 -27.73 -4.96 25.69
CA ALA A 224 -28.47 -4.26 26.74
C ALA A 224 -27.88 -4.51 28.15
N ALA A 225 -27.60 -5.77 28.47
CA ALA A 225 -26.99 -6.16 29.74
C ALA A 225 -25.59 -5.56 29.93
N THR A 226 -24.79 -5.50 28.85
CA THR A 226 -23.46 -4.86 28.87
C THR A 226 -23.58 -3.36 29.14
N ILE A 227 -24.52 -2.67 28.50
CA ILE A 227 -24.82 -1.26 28.77
C ILE A 227 -25.20 -1.05 30.23
N GLU A 228 -26.13 -1.85 30.76
CA GLU A 228 -26.70 -1.68 32.11
C GLU A 228 -25.71 -2.02 33.23
N HIS A 229 -24.99 -3.14 33.10
CA HIS A 229 -24.17 -3.69 34.19
C HIS A 229 -22.67 -3.39 34.08
N ALA A 230 -22.18 -3.00 32.90
CA ALA A 230 -20.76 -2.70 32.70
C ALA A 230 -20.52 -1.24 32.32
N ILE A 231 -21.09 -0.77 31.21
CA ILE A 231 -20.71 0.53 30.61
C ILE A 231 -21.23 1.69 31.43
N ARG A 232 -22.53 1.74 31.72
CA ARG A 232 -23.15 2.79 32.54
C ARG A 232 -22.48 2.93 33.90
N PRO A 233 -22.36 1.86 34.73
CA PRO A 233 -21.71 2.00 36.03
C PRO A 233 -20.21 2.34 35.92
N ALA A 234 -19.51 1.90 34.86
CA ALA A 234 -18.12 2.29 34.62
C ALA A 234 -17.98 3.78 34.34
N MET A 235 -18.81 4.34 33.44
CA MET A 235 -18.78 5.76 33.09
C MET A 235 -19.16 6.64 34.29
N THR A 236 -20.21 6.26 35.03
CA THR A 236 -20.60 7.00 36.25
C THR A 236 -19.52 6.94 37.33
N GLN A 237 -18.91 5.77 37.55
CA GLN A 237 -17.82 5.64 38.52
C GLN A 237 -16.61 6.48 38.13
N PHE A 238 -16.23 6.47 36.85
CA PHE A 238 -15.11 7.26 36.34
C PHE A 238 -15.38 8.76 36.42
N ALA A 239 -16.59 9.22 36.08
CA ALA A 239 -17.01 10.61 36.23
C ALA A 239 -16.94 11.08 37.69
N GLN A 240 -17.47 10.29 38.63
CA GLN A 240 -17.42 10.61 40.06
C GLN A 240 -15.98 10.72 40.59
N GLU A 241 -15.08 9.84 40.13
CA GLU A 241 -13.67 9.90 40.50
C GLU A 241 -12.99 11.16 39.95
N LEU A 242 -13.31 11.58 38.72
CA LEU A 242 -12.82 12.83 38.13
C LEU A 242 -13.35 14.07 38.86
N GLU A 243 -14.64 14.08 39.21
CA GLU A 243 -15.25 15.15 40.02
C GLU A 243 -14.60 15.28 41.39
N SER A 244 -14.32 14.16 42.06
CA SER A 244 -13.64 14.15 43.36
C SER A 244 -12.23 14.75 43.29
N ARG A 245 -11.62 14.79 42.10
CA ARG A 245 -10.30 15.35 41.80
C ARG A 245 -10.37 16.75 41.19
N GLY A 246 -11.57 17.36 41.13
CA GLY A 246 -11.77 18.73 40.69
C GLY A 246 -11.96 18.92 39.18
N GLN A 247 -12.24 17.85 38.42
CA GLN A 247 -12.58 17.93 36.99
C GLN A 247 -14.11 17.90 36.80
N THR A 248 -14.65 18.68 35.88
CA THR A 248 -16.09 18.67 35.55
C THR A 248 -16.37 17.58 34.52
N ALA A 249 -17.07 16.51 34.93
CA ALA A 249 -17.41 15.37 34.09
C ALA A 249 -18.91 15.08 34.12
N ASN A 250 -19.56 15.02 32.96
CA ASN A 250 -20.99 14.74 32.83
C ASN A 250 -21.20 13.44 32.06
N VAL A 251 -22.15 12.62 32.52
CA VAL A 251 -22.62 11.43 31.81
C VAL A 251 -24.03 11.71 31.31
N THR A 252 -24.23 11.69 30.00
CA THR A 252 -25.53 11.89 29.36
C THR A 252 -26.00 10.62 28.66
N GLU A 253 -27.32 10.47 28.59
CA GLU A 253 -27.97 9.36 27.93
C GLU A 253 -28.98 9.88 26.94
N GLU A 254 -28.77 9.52 25.68
CA GLU A 254 -29.65 9.93 24.59
C GLU A 254 -30.36 8.70 24.02
N HIS A 255 -31.68 8.78 23.92
CA HIS A 255 -32.47 7.77 23.23
C HIS A 255 -32.84 8.32 21.85
N VAL A 256 -32.19 7.78 20.82
CA VAL A 256 -32.47 8.16 19.43
C VAL A 256 -33.75 7.47 18.96
N GLU A 257 -34.67 8.22 18.36
CA GLU A 257 -35.90 7.66 17.79
C GLU A 257 -35.60 6.58 16.73
N GLY A 258 -36.14 5.38 16.94
CA GLY A 258 -35.94 4.23 16.05
C GLY A 258 -34.86 3.24 16.51
N GLU A 259 -34.00 3.62 17.47
CA GLU A 259 -33.07 2.71 18.13
C GLU A 259 -33.59 2.29 19.51
N SER A 260 -33.33 1.05 19.89
CA SER A 260 -33.87 0.47 21.13
C SER A 260 -32.94 0.49 22.33
N LEU A 261 -31.69 0.92 22.11
CA LEU A 261 -30.66 0.99 23.14
C LEU A 261 -30.18 2.44 23.21
N PRO A 262 -29.91 2.96 24.42
CA PRO A 262 -29.46 4.33 24.58
C PRO A 262 -28.01 4.52 24.12
N ASN A 263 -27.73 5.70 23.58
CA ASN A 263 -26.38 6.21 23.43
C ASN A 263 -25.91 6.75 24.77
N LEU A 264 -24.75 6.28 25.23
CA LEU A 264 -24.12 6.75 26.46
C LEU A 264 -22.96 7.66 26.11
N MET A 265 -22.90 8.86 26.67
CA MET A 265 -21.81 9.80 26.45
C MET A 265 -21.23 10.25 27.78
N LEU A 266 -19.90 10.24 27.90
CA LEU A 266 -19.14 10.87 28.96
C LEU A 266 -18.39 12.05 28.35
N GLN A 267 -18.62 13.24 28.90
CA GLN A 267 -17.90 14.45 28.52
C GLN A 267 -17.13 14.99 29.74
N VAL A 268 -15.85 15.29 29.56
CA VAL A 268 -15.00 15.94 30.57
C VAL A 268 -14.52 17.28 30.02
N ASP A 269 -14.88 18.37 30.69
CA ASP A 269 -14.59 19.71 30.24
C ASP A 269 -13.25 20.23 30.79
N PHE A 270 -12.49 20.91 29.92
CA PHE A 270 -11.17 21.48 30.24
C PHE A 270 -11.13 23.01 30.07
N GLY A 271 -12.28 23.68 30.21
CA GLY A 271 -12.39 25.14 30.08
C GLY A 271 -12.15 25.61 28.63
N GLU A 272 -11.01 26.24 28.36
CA GLU A 272 -10.64 26.74 27.02
C GLU A 272 -10.02 25.65 26.11
N ALA A 273 -9.64 24.50 26.66
CA ALA A 273 -9.09 23.38 25.90
C ALA A 273 -10.20 22.42 25.41
N THR A 274 -9.87 21.60 24.41
CA THR A 274 -10.79 20.61 23.84
C THR A 274 -11.27 19.62 24.90
N SER A 275 -12.60 19.55 25.10
CA SER A 275 -13.23 18.58 25.99
C SER A 275 -12.97 17.14 25.54
N PHE A 276 -12.80 16.24 26.49
CA PHE A 276 -12.75 14.81 26.22
C PHE A 276 -14.17 14.27 26.08
N VAL A 277 -14.47 13.58 24.98
CA VAL A 277 -15.77 12.96 24.72
C VAL A 277 -15.57 11.49 24.47
N TYR A 278 -16.28 10.65 25.23
CA TYR A 278 -16.34 9.21 25.06
C TYR A 278 -17.80 8.79 24.92
N GLN A 279 -18.21 8.45 23.70
CA GLN A 279 -19.57 8.06 23.37
C GLN A 279 -19.62 6.59 22.96
N VAL A 280 -20.61 5.85 23.46
CA VAL A 280 -20.89 4.47 23.07
C VAL A 280 -22.23 4.43 22.35
N CYS A 281 -22.20 4.00 21.09
CA CYS A 281 -23.37 3.92 20.21
C CYS A 281 -23.66 2.44 19.83
N PRO A 282 -24.90 1.96 19.97
CA PRO A 282 -25.29 0.63 19.57
C PRO A 282 -25.62 0.56 18.07
N HIS A 283 -24.81 -0.14 17.27
CA HIS A 283 -25.06 -0.32 15.84
C HIS A 283 -25.54 -1.72 15.49
N ARG A 284 -26.60 -1.80 14.69
CA ARG A 284 -27.13 -3.07 14.16
C ARG A 284 -26.28 -3.52 12.97
N MET A 285 -25.62 -4.67 13.11
CA MET A 285 -24.80 -5.29 12.08
C MET A 285 -25.44 -6.57 11.59
N ARG A 286 -25.25 -6.89 10.30
CA ARG A 286 -25.68 -8.17 9.76
C ARG A 286 -24.77 -9.29 10.29
N THR A 287 -25.37 -10.38 10.77
CA THR A 287 -24.62 -11.54 11.25
C THR A 287 -23.69 -12.07 10.15
N PRO A 288 -22.37 -12.19 10.41
CA PRO A 288 -21.44 -12.78 9.46
C PRO A 288 -21.76 -14.26 9.23
N SER A 289 -21.65 -14.73 7.99
CA SER A 289 -22.04 -16.11 7.60
C SER A 289 -21.23 -17.23 8.28
N PHE A 290 -20.13 -16.89 8.97
CA PHE A 290 -19.27 -17.85 9.67
C PHE A 290 -19.59 -17.97 11.17
N ILE A 291 -20.54 -17.17 11.69
CA ILE A 291 -20.98 -17.28 13.08
C ILE A 291 -22.37 -17.93 13.10
N PRO A 292 -22.56 -19.03 13.84
CA PRO A 292 -23.89 -19.57 14.07
C PRO A 292 -24.65 -18.63 15.02
N ALA A 293 -25.50 -17.77 14.48
CA ALA A 293 -26.45 -16.99 15.27
C ALA A 293 -27.89 -17.32 14.85
N ASP A 294 -28.80 -17.32 15.82
CA ASP A 294 -30.22 -17.53 15.59
C ASP A 294 -30.91 -16.31 14.94
N ASP A 295 -30.28 -15.13 15.01
CA ASP A 295 -30.80 -13.87 14.48
C ASP A 295 -30.01 -13.36 13.26
N ASP A 296 -30.72 -12.73 12.32
CA ASP A 296 -30.16 -12.11 11.11
C ASP A 296 -29.23 -10.91 11.40
N PHE A 297 -29.29 -10.36 12.62
CA PHE A 297 -28.51 -9.23 13.06
C PHE A 297 -27.91 -9.45 14.46
N TYR A 298 -26.76 -8.85 14.71
CA TYR A 298 -26.18 -8.66 16.04
C TYR A 298 -26.00 -7.17 16.31
N VAL A 299 -25.88 -6.78 17.58
CA VAL A 299 -25.66 -5.38 17.97
C VAL A 299 -24.20 -5.21 18.35
N ARG A 300 -23.53 -4.20 17.80
CA ARG A 300 -22.16 -3.78 18.16
C ARG A 300 -22.21 -2.54 19.06
N LEU A 301 -21.40 -2.47 20.11
CA LEU A 301 -21.32 -1.29 21.00
C LEU A 301 -20.07 -0.49 20.67
N ASP A 302 -20.18 0.42 19.70
CA ASP A 302 -19.05 1.13 19.13
C ASP A 302 -18.67 2.38 19.91
N VAL A 303 -17.36 2.57 20.11
CA VAL A 303 -16.80 3.77 20.76
C VAL A 303 -16.51 4.86 19.75
N TYR A 304 -17.05 6.05 20.02
CA TYR A 304 -16.83 7.29 19.31
C TYR A 304 -16.17 8.32 20.23
N MET A 305 -15.12 8.96 19.73
CA MET A 305 -14.46 10.09 20.38
C MET A 305 -14.80 11.38 19.64
N ALA A 306 -14.41 12.53 20.20
CA ALA A 306 -14.51 13.82 19.51
C ALA A 306 -13.81 13.83 18.13
N GLU A 307 -12.81 12.97 17.93
CA GLU A 307 -12.03 12.83 16.69
C GLU A 307 -12.64 11.86 15.67
N GLY A 308 -13.70 11.13 16.05
CA GLY A 308 -14.37 10.11 15.24
C GLY A 308 -14.44 8.73 15.89
N GLY A 309 -14.97 7.75 15.14
CA GLY A 309 -15.14 6.37 15.61
C GLY A 309 -13.81 5.62 15.71
N GLN A 310 -13.58 4.94 16.83
CA GLN A 310 -12.36 4.14 17.10
C GLN A 310 -12.47 2.69 16.61
N ASP A 311 -13.58 2.33 15.94
CA ASP A 311 -13.86 1.00 15.37
C ASP A 311 -13.65 -0.12 16.41
N LYS A 312 -14.07 0.18 17.65
CA LYS A 312 -13.88 -0.61 18.86
C LYS A 312 -15.22 -1.01 19.45
N ASP A 313 -15.41 -2.32 19.60
CA ASP A 313 -16.61 -2.91 20.20
C ASP A 313 -16.41 -3.19 21.70
N LEU A 314 -17.31 -2.67 22.54
CA LEU A 314 -17.36 -2.90 23.98
C LEU A 314 -18.28 -4.06 24.39
N ASN A 315 -18.91 -4.78 23.46
CA ASN A 315 -19.72 -5.94 23.80
C ASN A 315 -18.97 -6.96 24.66
N GLY A 316 -19.64 -7.45 25.71
CA GLY A 316 -19.08 -8.43 26.63
C GLY A 316 -17.93 -7.91 27.50
N TYR A 317 -17.66 -6.60 27.50
CA TYR A 317 -16.68 -6.02 28.44
C TYR A 317 -17.26 -6.02 29.85
N THR A 318 -16.43 -6.37 30.82
CA THR A 318 -16.74 -6.17 32.24
C THR A 318 -16.56 -4.71 32.63
N ARG A 319 -17.21 -4.28 33.72
CA ARG A 319 -17.05 -2.92 34.26
C ARG A 319 -15.58 -2.50 34.40
N GLY A 320 -14.73 -3.39 34.91
CA GLY A 320 -13.30 -3.10 35.09
C GLY A 320 -12.53 -2.90 33.78
N GLN A 321 -12.90 -3.64 32.73
CA GLN A 321 -12.31 -3.48 31.39
C GLN A 321 -12.75 -2.17 30.72
N VAL A 322 -14.01 -1.76 30.89
CA VAL A 322 -14.49 -0.45 30.40
C VAL A 322 -13.78 0.70 31.12
N ILE A 323 -13.60 0.61 32.44
CA ILE A 323 -12.82 1.63 33.19
C ILE A 323 -11.37 1.68 32.71
N GLY A 324 -10.73 0.52 32.54
CA GLY A 324 -9.36 0.47 32.03
C GLY A 324 -9.22 1.08 30.64
N ASP A 325 -10.24 0.91 29.78
CA ASP A 325 -10.30 1.57 28.49
C ASP A 325 -10.46 3.09 28.60
N LEU A 326 -11.44 3.54 29.38
CA LEU A 326 -11.70 4.96 29.63
C LEU A 326 -10.45 5.68 30.14
N VAL A 327 -9.71 5.08 31.08
CA VAL A 327 -8.45 5.63 31.60
C VAL A 327 -7.40 5.73 30.50
N ALA A 328 -7.20 4.68 29.69
CA ALA A 328 -6.20 4.68 28.63
C ALA A 328 -6.48 5.74 27.55
N GLU A 329 -7.75 5.95 27.21
CA GLU A 329 -8.18 6.97 26.26
C GLU A 329 -8.07 8.38 26.86
N TYR A 330 -8.42 8.55 28.13
CA TYR A 330 -8.26 9.81 28.84
C TYR A 330 -6.79 10.22 28.99
N GLU A 331 -5.90 9.29 29.33
CA GLU A 331 -4.44 9.52 29.36
C GLU A 331 -3.90 9.95 28.00
N ARG A 332 -4.39 9.34 26.91
CA ARG A 332 -4.02 9.71 25.55
C ARG A 332 -4.47 11.13 25.21
N HIS A 333 -5.69 11.51 25.61
CA HIS A 333 -6.21 12.86 25.44
C HIS A 333 -5.40 13.90 26.21
N LEU A 334 -5.03 13.62 27.47
CA LEU A 334 -4.15 14.51 28.24
C LEU A 334 -2.78 14.68 27.57
N HIS A 335 -2.18 13.59 27.09
CA HIS A 335 -0.93 13.68 26.33
C HIS A 335 -1.08 14.51 25.05
N PHE A 336 -2.18 14.34 24.32
CA PHE A 336 -2.50 15.18 23.17
C PHE A 336 -2.60 16.66 23.55
N LEU A 337 -3.32 17.00 24.62
CA LEU A 337 -3.43 18.38 25.11
C LEU A 337 -2.07 18.96 25.52
N THR A 338 -1.17 18.18 26.14
CA THR A 338 0.18 18.66 26.48
C THR A 338 1.02 18.98 25.24
N LEU A 339 0.98 18.11 24.22
CA LEU A 339 1.72 18.33 22.97
C LEU A 339 1.13 19.46 22.13
N ALA A 340 -0.20 19.55 22.07
CA ALA A 340 -0.91 20.62 21.38
C ALA A 340 -0.69 21.98 22.07
N GLY A 341 -0.69 22.01 23.40
CA GLY A 341 -0.38 23.19 24.20
C GLY A 341 1.07 23.68 24.06
N GLU A 342 2.02 22.78 23.81
CA GLU A 342 3.42 23.14 23.51
C GLU A 342 3.62 23.69 22.09
N GLN A 343 2.74 23.35 21.12
CA GLN A 343 2.88 23.77 19.71
C GLN A 343 1.93 24.89 19.26
N MET A 344 0.82 25.13 19.96
CA MET A 344 -0.22 26.06 19.50
C MET A 344 -0.76 26.93 20.63
N GLY A 345 -0.49 28.24 20.55
CA GLY A 345 -1.41 29.23 21.09
C GLY A 345 -2.74 29.12 20.34
N HIS A 346 -3.82 28.85 21.08
CA HIS A 346 -5.23 28.86 20.67
C HIS A 346 -5.55 28.27 19.28
N VAL A 347 -5.80 26.95 19.21
CA VAL A 347 -6.63 26.39 18.12
C VAL A 347 -8.08 26.46 18.54
N GLN A 348 -8.82 27.35 17.89
CA GLN A 348 -10.28 27.44 18.01
C GLN A 348 -10.93 26.20 17.37
N ALA A 349 -11.81 25.54 18.12
CA ALA A 349 -12.57 24.38 17.62
C ALA A 349 -13.34 24.72 16.33
N MET A 350 -13.40 23.77 15.39
CA MET A 350 -14.19 23.90 14.17
C MET A 350 -15.68 24.09 14.51
N PRO A 351 -16.39 25.04 13.89
CA PRO A 351 -17.82 25.24 14.14
C PRO A 351 -18.60 23.97 13.74
N GLY A 352 -19.42 23.45 14.65
CA GLY A 352 -20.32 22.31 14.39
C GLY A 352 -19.95 20.99 15.09
N THR A 353 -19.10 21.00 16.13
CA THR A 353 -18.70 19.78 16.87
C THR A 353 -19.19 19.74 18.32
N ILE A 354 -20.22 20.51 18.70
CA ILE A 354 -20.81 20.47 20.04
C ILE A 354 -22.32 20.23 19.95
N GLY A 355 -22.74 19.06 20.46
CA GLY A 355 -24.06 18.72 21.01
C GLY A 355 -25.28 19.60 20.72
N GLU A 356 -25.76 19.64 19.48
CA GLU A 356 -27.16 19.96 19.17
C GLU A 356 -27.75 18.86 18.28
N PRO A 357 -28.90 18.26 18.64
CA PRO A 357 -29.66 17.43 17.70
C PRO A 357 -30.22 18.34 16.58
N PRO A 358 -30.40 17.83 15.35
CA PRO A 358 -30.92 18.63 14.26
C PRO A 358 -32.34 19.11 14.60
N GLU A 359 -32.52 20.43 14.69
CA GLU A 359 -33.86 21.02 14.75
C GLU A 359 -34.63 20.67 13.47
N ASP A 360 -35.89 20.24 13.68
CA ASP A 360 -36.90 20.01 12.66
C ASP A 360 -36.86 21.04 11.52
N SER A 361 -36.51 20.57 10.32
CA SER A 361 -37.02 21.18 9.10
C SER A 361 -38.21 20.37 8.61
N GLN A 362 -39.39 20.73 9.09
CA GLN A 362 -40.61 20.59 8.31
C GLN A 362 -40.40 21.28 6.96
N MET A 363 -40.23 20.49 5.89
CA MET A 363 -40.88 20.63 4.58
C MET A 363 -40.53 19.45 3.67
#